data_AF-A0A316S7X5-F1
#
_entry.id   AF-A0A316S7X5-F1
#
_cell.length_a   1.000
_cell.length_b   1.000
_cell.length_c   1.000
_cell.angle_alpha   90.00
_cell.angle_beta   90.00
_cell.angle_gamma   90.00
#
_symmetry.space_group_name_H-M   'P 1'
#
loop_
_entity.id
_entity.type
_entity.pdbx_description
1 polymer ?
#
loop_
_entity_poly.entity_id
_entity_poly.type
_entity_poly.pdbx_seq_one_letter_code
_entity_poly.pdbx_strand_id
1 'polypeptide(L)'
;MKKDINYYLSKGMDQKTAEYFASGRKKIIAVAANDDFTLTLTFDNGEKRLYDMREAINSGGVFKHIAAISDFKRVYLDDCGCVAWDIDPNIDSKKVWNNKIDLCADSCYIDSTPVSEEHTA
;
A
#
# COMPACT_ATOMS: atom_id res chain seq x y z
N MET A 1 -9.51 -28.63 -0.08
CA MET A 1 -8.05 -28.47 0.04
C MET A 1 -7.77 -27.17 0.80
N LYS A 2 -7.06 -27.24 1.92
CA LYS A 2 -6.69 -26.05 2.69
C LYS A 2 -5.67 -25.25 1.86
N LYS A 3 -5.91 -23.95 1.67
CA LYS A 3 -4.95 -23.06 1.01
C LYS A 3 -3.91 -22.61 2.04
N ASP A 4 -3.06 -23.53 2.44
CA ASP A 4 -1.96 -23.27 3.38
C ASP A 4 -0.71 -22.77 2.65
N ILE A 5 0.38 -22.56 3.40
CA ILE A 5 1.64 -22.05 2.86
C ILE A 5 2.17 -22.97 1.75
N ASN A 6 2.16 -24.30 1.96
CA ASN A 6 2.64 -25.29 1.00
C ASN A 6 1.84 -25.24 -0.31
N TYR A 7 0.52 -25.03 -0.23
CA TYR A 7 -0.30 -24.82 -1.40
C TYR A 7 0.21 -23.62 -2.23
N TYR A 8 0.46 -22.46 -1.61
CA TYR A 8 0.91 -21.26 -2.33
C TYR A 8 2.35 -21.36 -2.85
N LEU A 9 3.25 -21.96 -2.08
CA LEU A 9 4.62 -22.27 -2.54
C LEU A 9 4.59 -23.19 -3.77
N SER A 10 3.72 -24.21 -3.79
CA SER A 10 3.55 -25.09 -4.96
C SER A 10 3.02 -24.37 -6.21
N LYS A 11 2.48 -23.15 -6.06
CA LYS A 11 2.05 -22.28 -7.16
C LYS A 11 3.13 -21.30 -7.61
N GLY A 12 4.34 -21.37 -7.05
CA GLY A 12 5.48 -20.54 -7.43
C GLY A 12 5.54 -19.19 -6.72
N MET A 13 4.76 -19.00 -5.65
CA MET A 13 4.89 -17.80 -4.80
C MET A 13 6.13 -17.90 -3.91
N ASP A 14 6.73 -16.76 -3.60
CA ASP A 14 7.76 -16.69 -2.56
C ASP A 14 7.16 -16.93 -1.16
N GLN A 15 8.04 -17.14 -0.18
CA GLN A 15 7.65 -17.45 1.20
C GLN A 15 6.76 -16.36 1.83
N LYS A 16 7.10 -15.09 1.65
CA LYS A 16 6.41 -13.95 2.26
C LYS A 16 4.99 -13.82 1.70
N THR A 17 4.87 -13.94 0.38
CA THR A 17 3.59 -13.95 -0.33
C THR A 17 2.74 -15.17 0.06
N ALA A 18 3.35 -16.35 0.20
CA ALA A 18 2.66 -17.57 0.60
C ALA A 18 2.12 -17.49 2.04
N GLU A 19 2.91 -16.97 2.98
CA GLU A 19 2.50 -16.72 4.37
C GLU A 19 1.34 -15.73 4.45
N TYR A 20 1.41 -14.62 3.69
CA TYR A 20 0.35 -13.64 3.61
C TYR A 20 -0.98 -14.28 3.21
N PHE A 21 -1.03 -14.96 2.06
CA PHE A 21 -2.29 -15.54 1.59
C PHE A 21 -2.78 -16.72 2.45
N ALA A 22 -1.87 -17.50 3.03
CA ALA A 22 -2.24 -18.57 3.97
C ALA A 22 -2.84 -18.03 5.28
N SER A 23 -2.43 -16.83 5.72
CA SER A 23 -2.98 -16.13 6.89
C SER A 23 -4.27 -15.33 6.60
N GLY A 24 -4.72 -15.33 5.34
CA GLY A 24 -5.86 -14.55 4.87
C GLY A 24 -5.49 -13.11 4.50
N ARG A 25 -6.16 -12.56 3.48
CA ARG A 25 -5.94 -11.20 3.02
C ARG A 25 -6.28 -10.17 4.10
N LYS A 26 -5.56 -9.07 4.11
CA LYS A 26 -5.73 -7.97 5.06
C LYS A 26 -6.26 -6.75 4.32
N LYS A 27 -7.21 -6.05 4.91
CA LYS A 27 -7.78 -4.83 4.34
C LYS A 27 -7.12 -3.63 4.99
N ILE A 28 -6.74 -2.64 4.20
CA ILE A 28 -6.29 -1.35 4.73
C ILE A 28 -7.55 -0.58 5.16
N ILE A 29 -7.56 -0.14 6.42
CA ILE A 29 -8.66 0.64 6.99
C ILE A 29 -8.29 2.10 7.21
N ALA A 30 -7.00 2.42 7.24
CA ALA A 30 -6.50 3.79 7.28
C ALA A 30 -5.12 3.90 6.62
N VAL A 31 -4.85 5.05 6.02
CA VAL A 31 -3.54 5.45 5.47
C VAL A 31 -3.20 6.85 5.96
N ALA A 32 -1.95 7.05 6.35
CA ALA A 32 -1.40 8.37 6.67
C ALA A 32 -0.05 8.52 5.98
N ALA A 33 0.16 9.66 5.31
CA ALA A 33 1.46 10.01 4.72
C ALA A 33 2.35 10.69 5.76
N ASN A 34 3.62 10.27 5.82
CA ASN A 34 4.66 10.87 6.64
C ASN A 34 5.49 11.88 5.82
N ASP A 35 6.34 12.65 6.50
CA ASP A 35 7.15 13.72 5.90
C ASP A 35 8.37 13.21 5.11
N ASP A 36 8.61 11.90 5.11
CA ASP A 36 9.77 11.24 4.51
C ASP A 36 9.42 10.31 3.34
N PHE A 37 8.23 10.50 2.74
CA PHE A 37 7.66 9.64 1.69
C PHE A 37 7.40 8.18 2.13
N THR A 38 7.23 7.96 3.43
CA THR A 38 6.66 6.70 3.93
C THR A 38 5.16 6.86 4.19
N LEU A 39 4.44 5.73 4.14
CA LEU A 39 3.04 5.64 4.53
C LEU A 39 2.92 4.79 5.79
N THR A 40 2.14 5.24 6.75
CA THR A 40 1.65 4.40 7.85
C THR A 40 0.30 3.82 7.45
N LEU A 41 0.25 2.51 7.28
CA LEU A 41 -0.93 1.73 6.91
C LEU A 41 -1.48 1.04 8.15
N THR A 42 -2.78 1.19 8.40
CA THR A 42 -3.49 0.43 9.43
C THR A 42 -4.37 -0.62 8.78
N PHE A 43 -4.24 -1.87 9.21
CA PHE A 43 -5.01 -3.00 8.69
C PHE A 43 -6.17 -3.40 9.60
N ASP A 44 -7.14 -4.10 9.03
CA ASP A 44 -8.36 -4.58 9.71
C ASP A 44 -8.08 -5.55 10.88
N ASN A 45 -6.90 -6.16 10.93
CA ASN A 45 -6.44 -6.98 12.05
C ASN A 45 -5.73 -6.18 13.16
N GLY A 46 -5.69 -4.84 13.06
CA GLY A 46 -5.04 -3.96 14.02
C GLY A 46 -3.55 -3.71 13.78
N GLU A 47 -2.93 -4.39 12.81
CA GLU A 47 -1.52 -4.14 12.48
C GLU A 47 -1.33 -2.74 11.90
N LYS A 48 -0.27 -2.07 12.36
CA LYS A 48 0.28 -0.88 11.71
C LYS A 48 1.58 -1.25 11.00
N ARG A 49 1.70 -0.82 9.76
CA ARG A 49 2.86 -1.12 8.92
C ARG A 49 3.35 0.12 8.20
N LEU A 50 4.67 0.22 8.02
CA LEU A 50 5.32 1.31 7.32
C LEU A 50 5.65 0.86 5.89
N TYR A 51 5.15 1.59 4.90
CA TYR A 51 5.41 1.35 3.49
C TYR A 51 6.28 2.48 2.93
N ASP A 52 7.44 2.15 2.37
CA ASP A 52 8.38 3.14 1.83
C ASP A 52 8.14 3.36 0.34
N MET A 53 7.80 4.60 -0.06
CA MET A 53 7.56 4.96 -1.45
C MET A 53 8.78 5.57 -2.14
N ARG A 54 9.89 5.80 -1.44
CA ARG A 54 11.05 6.51 -1.99
C ARG A 54 11.62 5.83 -3.22
N GLU A 55 11.80 4.51 -3.19
CA GLU A 55 12.32 3.77 -4.34
C GLU A 55 11.37 3.85 -5.54
N ALA A 56 10.06 3.70 -5.31
CA ALA A 56 9.05 3.79 -6.36
C ALA A 56 9.01 5.18 -7.02
N ILE A 57 9.08 6.24 -6.21
CA ILE A 57 9.13 7.64 -6.67
C ILE A 57 10.43 7.91 -7.44
N ASN A 58 11.58 7.49 -6.89
CA ASN A 58 12.90 7.71 -7.50
C ASN A 58 13.10 6.93 -8.80
N SER A 59 12.52 5.73 -8.90
CA SER A 59 12.50 4.93 -10.13
C SER A 59 11.66 5.58 -11.24
N GLY A 60 10.83 6.57 -10.88
CA GLY A 60 10.02 7.34 -11.81
C GLY A 60 8.73 6.62 -12.21
N GLY A 61 8.45 6.58 -13.52
CA GLY A 61 7.20 6.00 -14.04
C GLY A 61 5.96 6.78 -13.60
N VAL A 62 4.96 6.07 -13.08
CA VAL A 62 3.69 6.67 -12.63
C VAL A 62 3.86 7.45 -11.31
N PHE A 63 4.74 7.00 -10.42
CA PHE A 63 4.92 7.62 -9.10
C PHE A 63 5.67 8.95 -9.12
N LYS A 64 6.28 9.32 -10.26
CA LYS A 64 6.91 10.64 -10.41
C LYS A 64 5.94 11.81 -10.17
N HIS A 65 4.64 11.57 -10.40
CA HIS A 65 3.59 12.58 -10.23
C HIS A 65 3.31 12.93 -8.76
N ILE A 66 3.80 12.12 -7.82
CA ILE A 66 3.68 12.35 -6.38
C ILE A 66 5.05 12.63 -5.73
N ALA A 67 6.04 13.06 -6.53
CA ALA A 67 7.39 13.34 -6.04
C ALA A 67 7.49 14.61 -5.18
N ALA A 68 6.49 15.51 -5.24
CA ALA A 68 6.39 16.61 -4.28
C ALA A 68 5.63 16.15 -3.03
N ILE A 69 6.15 16.50 -1.85
CA ILE A 69 5.54 16.07 -0.57
C ILE A 69 4.08 16.54 -0.43
N SER A 70 3.73 17.69 -1.01
CA SER A 70 2.35 18.20 -1.04
C SER A 70 1.41 17.31 -1.86
N ASP A 71 1.90 16.71 -2.93
CA ASP A 71 1.13 15.77 -3.76
C ASP A 71 1.05 14.40 -3.08
N PHE A 72 2.18 13.93 -2.52
CA PHE A 72 2.24 12.69 -1.75
C PHE A 72 1.28 12.68 -0.56
N LYS A 73 1.13 13.81 0.15
CA LYS A 73 0.23 13.93 1.29
C LYS A 73 -1.26 13.91 0.94
N ARG A 74 -1.63 14.00 -0.34
CA ARG A 74 -3.03 13.83 -0.79
C ARG A 74 -3.48 12.37 -0.87
N VAL A 75 -2.68 11.44 -0.32
CA VAL A 75 -3.03 10.02 -0.28
C VAL A 75 -4.41 9.79 0.32
N TYR A 76 -5.17 8.87 -0.26
CA TYR A 76 -6.47 8.45 0.26
C TYR A 76 -6.68 6.94 0.07
N LEU A 77 -7.69 6.38 0.73
CA LEU A 77 -8.21 5.05 0.42
C LEU A 77 -9.39 5.20 -0.54
N ASP A 78 -9.35 4.48 -1.65
CA ASP A 78 -10.46 4.47 -2.59
C ASP A 78 -11.59 3.52 -2.17
N ASP A 79 -12.67 3.49 -2.96
CA ASP A 79 -13.84 2.64 -2.73
C ASP A 79 -13.53 1.11 -2.77
N CYS A 80 -12.35 0.74 -3.28
CA CYS A 80 -11.86 -0.65 -3.36
C CYS A 80 -10.90 -1.00 -2.21
N GLY A 81 -10.54 -0.04 -1.35
CA GLY A 81 -9.55 -0.23 -0.30
C GLY A 81 -8.10 -0.22 -0.79
N CYS A 82 -7.84 0.35 -1.98
CA CYS A 82 -6.50 0.63 -2.48
C CYS A 82 -6.00 1.98 -1.94
N VAL A 83 -4.69 2.07 -1.71
CA VAL A 83 -4.04 3.36 -1.45
C VAL A 83 -3.93 4.10 -2.77
N ALA A 84 -4.44 5.32 -2.84
CA ALA A 84 -4.54 6.06 -4.09
C ALA A 84 -4.14 7.53 -3.98
N TRP A 85 -3.80 8.09 -5.15
CA TRP A 85 -3.59 9.51 -5.38
C TRP A 85 -4.23 9.91 -6.71
N ASP A 86 -4.61 11.18 -6.78
CA ASP A 86 -4.98 11.84 -8.04
C ASP A 86 -3.79 12.68 -8.51
N ILE A 87 -3.39 12.49 -9.76
CA ILE A 87 -2.30 13.26 -10.40
C ILE A 87 -2.67 14.73 -10.43
N ASP A 88 -3.84 15.06 -10.99
CA ASP A 88 -4.47 16.38 -10.85
C ASP A 88 -5.70 16.25 -9.95
N PRO A 89 -5.73 16.92 -8.78
CA PRO A 89 -6.86 16.87 -7.85
C PRO A 89 -8.13 17.55 -8.40
N ASN A 90 -8.04 18.28 -9.52
CA ASN A 90 -9.19 18.91 -10.17
C ASN A 90 -9.86 18.01 -11.21
N ILE A 91 -9.29 16.83 -11.50
CA ILE A 91 -9.82 15.87 -12.46
C ILE A 91 -10.48 14.72 -11.71
N ASP A 92 -11.72 14.41 -12.09
CA ASP A 92 -12.46 13.26 -11.54
C ASP A 92 -11.86 11.93 -12.05
N SER A 93 -11.05 11.30 -11.20
CA SER A 93 -10.41 10.00 -11.45
C SER A 93 -11.37 8.84 -11.68
N LYS A 94 -12.66 8.97 -11.33
CA LYS A 94 -13.69 7.97 -11.68
C LYS A 94 -14.08 8.03 -13.16
N LYS A 95 -13.83 9.17 -13.82
CA LYS A 95 -14.09 9.38 -15.26
C LYS A 95 -12.81 9.28 -16.09
N VAL A 96 -11.70 9.81 -15.56
CA VAL A 96 -10.40 9.83 -16.23
C VAL A 96 -9.46 8.87 -15.50
N TRP A 97 -9.48 7.61 -15.90
CA TRP A 97 -8.73 6.55 -15.22
C TRP A 97 -7.21 6.81 -15.14
N ASN A 98 -6.64 7.42 -16.18
CA ASN A 98 -5.22 7.78 -16.25
C ASN A 98 -4.80 8.87 -15.25
N ASN A 99 -5.74 9.52 -14.58
CA ASN A 99 -5.45 10.50 -13.53
C ASN A 99 -5.15 9.83 -12.19
N LYS A 100 -5.44 8.53 -12.05
CA LYS A 100 -5.33 7.83 -10.78
C LYS A 100 -4.06 7.01 -10.70
N ILE A 101 -3.42 7.08 -9.54
CA ILE A 101 -2.34 6.18 -9.13
C ILE A 101 -2.89 5.35 -7.98
N ASP A 102 -2.75 4.03 -8.02
CA ASP A 102 -3.17 3.15 -6.94
C ASP A 102 -2.16 2.05 -6.62
N LEU A 103 -2.17 1.63 -5.36
CA LEU A 103 -1.45 0.48 -4.83
C LEU A 103 -2.46 -0.48 -4.19
N CYS A 104 -2.36 -1.76 -4.54
CA CYS A 104 -3.25 -2.76 -3.99
C CYS A 104 -2.88 -3.10 -2.53
N ALA A 105 -3.89 -3.41 -1.73
CA ALA A 105 -3.71 -3.73 -0.31
C ALA A 105 -2.76 -4.94 -0.08
N ASP A 106 -2.78 -5.92 -0.99
CA ASP A 106 -1.94 -7.11 -0.91
C ASP A 106 -0.45 -6.73 -1.01
N SER A 107 -0.05 -5.97 -2.03
CA SER A 107 1.34 -5.48 -2.18
C SER A 107 1.72 -4.55 -1.03
N CYS A 108 0.81 -3.67 -0.62
CA CYS A 108 1.04 -2.81 0.54
C CYS A 108 1.35 -3.60 1.82
N TYR A 109 0.64 -4.69 2.09
CA TYR A 109 0.93 -5.52 3.26
C TYR A 109 2.23 -6.29 3.11
N ILE A 110 2.42 -6.94 1.95
CA ILE A 110 3.61 -7.74 1.68
C ILE A 110 4.84 -6.85 1.77
N ASP A 111 4.93 -5.73 1.07
CA ASP A 111 6.17 -4.96 0.95
C ASP A 111 6.45 -4.01 2.13
N SER A 112 5.47 -3.76 3.00
CA SER A 112 5.65 -2.95 4.21
C SER A 112 6.33 -3.71 5.36
N THR A 113 6.84 -2.96 6.33
CA THR A 113 7.41 -3.48 7.58
C THR A 113 6.47 -3.22 8.77
N PRO A 114 6.33 -4.14 9.74
CA PRO A 114 5.55 -3.87 10.95
C PRO A 114 6.14 -2.70 11.73
N VAL A 115 5.27 -1.82 12.25
CA VAL A 115 5.68 -0.78 13.20
C VAL A 115 5.60 -1.37 14.60
N SER A 116 6.74 -1.48 15.30
CA SER A 116 6.75 -1.79 16.73
C SER A 116 6.18 -0.62 17.52
N GLU A 117 5.36 -0.86 18.53
CA GLU A 117 4.75 0.18 19.39
C GLU A 117 5.75 0.98 20.25
N GLU A 118 7.06 0.77 20.08
CA GLU A 118 8.05 1.63 20.73
C GLU A 118 8.11 2.98 20.02
N HIS A 119 7.82 4.04 20.77
CA HIS A 119 7.77 5.46 20.40
C HIS A 119 6.38 6.02 20.06
N THR A 120 5.44 5.86 20.99
CA THR A 120 4.64 7.02 21.41
C THR A 120 5.00 7.36 22.84
N ALA A 121 5.86 8.36 23.01
CA ALA A 121 6.17 9.02 24.27
C ALA A 121 5.91 10.52 24.09
#